data_AF-A0A4U8GZ08-F1
#
_entry.id   AF-A0A4U8GZ08-F1
#
_cell.length_a   1.000
_cell.length_b   1.000
_cell.length_c   1.000
_cell.angle_alpha   90.00
_cell.angle_beta   90.00
_cell.angle_gamma   90.00
#
_symmetry.space_group_name_H-M   'P 1'
#
loop_
_entity.id
_entity.type
_entity.pdbx_description
1 polymer ?
#
loop_
_entity_poly.entity_id
_entity_poly.type
_entity_poly.pdbx_seq_one_letter_code
_entity_poly.pdbx_strand_id
1 'polypeptide(L)' 'MGQELAKLEIYTAVKTIARLVPDLRLSENLPPENFIWNEGIILRRPAQLPVFTPHKLSLFRTKVK' A
#
# COMPACT_ATOMS: atom_id res chain seq x y z
N MET A 1 2.91 -12.49 21.66
CA MET A 1 1.81 -13.28 21.07
C MET A 1 1.32 -12.73 19.72
N GLY A 2 1.15 -11.40 19.52
CA GLY A 2 0.67 -10.85 18.24
C GLY A 2 1.67 -10.79 17.07
N GLN A 3 2.96 -11.05 17.32
CA GLN A 3 4.03 -10.89 16.32
C GLN A 3 3.91 -11.88 15.15
N GLU A 4 3.57 -13.14 15.41
CA GLU A 4 3.45 -14.15 14.35
C GLU A 4 2.25 -13.86 13.43
N LEU A 5 1.14 -13.37 14.00
CA LEU A 5 0.00 -12.92 13.21
C LEU A 5 0.36 -11.70 12.36
N ALA A 6 1.04 -10.70 12.94
CA ALA A 6 1.49 -9.52 12.21
C ALA A 6 2.42 -9.87 11.04
N LYS A 7 3.31 -10.86 11.22
CA LYS A 7 4.16 -11.38 10.13
C LYS A 7 3.32 -11.96 8.99
N LEU A 8 2.30 -12.76 9.31
CA LEU A 8 1.40 -13.35 8.32
C LEU A 8 0.58 -12.28 7.60
N GLU A 9 0.10 -11.28 8.32
CA GLU A 9 -0.65 -10.14 7.76
C GLU A 9 0.21 -9.36 6.76
N ILE A 10 1.43 -8.97 7.15
CA ILE A 10 2.36 -8.24 6.28
C ILE A 10 2.70 -9.08 5.05
N TYR A 11 3.06 -10.35 5.24
CA TYR A 11 3.39 -11.25 4.13
C TYR A 11 2.22 -11.38 3.15
N THR A 12 1.01 -11.61 3.66
CA THR A 12 -0.18 -11.80 2.84
C THR A 12 -0.56 -10.51 2.10
N ALA A 13 -0.54 -9.36 2.78
CA ALA A 13 -0.85 -8.07 2.19
C ALA A 13 0.13 -7.72 1.07
N VAL A 14 1.43 -7.78 1.33
CA VAL A 14 2.48 -7.46 0.34
C VAL A 14 2.41 -8.41 -0.86
N LYS A 15 2.27 -9.72 -0.62
CA LYS A 15 2.15 -10.71 -1.70
C LYS A 15 0.90 -10.49 -2.56
N THR A 16 -0.21 -10.13 -1.93
CA THR A 16 -1.47 -9.87 -2.65
C THR A 16 -1.37 -8.61 -3.50
N ILE A 17 -0.82 -7.52 -2.95
CA ILE A 17 -0.60 -6.28 -3.69
C ILE A 17 0.33 -6.52 -4.89
N ALA A 18 1.47 -7.19 -4.68
CA ALA A 18 2.43 -7.49 -5.74
C ALA A 18 1.83 -8.37 -6.86
N ARG A 19 0.88 -9.25 -6.52
CA ARG A 19 0.18 -10.09 -7.51
C ARG A 19 -0.89 -9.33 -8.28
N LEU A 20 -1.69 -8.52 -7.59
CA LEU A 20 -2.83 -7.82 -8.20
C LEU A 20 -2.41 -6.58 -8.98
N VAL A 21 -1.32 -5.94 -8.56
CA VAL A 21 -0.83 -4.68 -9.11
C VAL A 21 0.70 -4.76 -9.26
N PRO A 22 1.20 -5.60 -10.19
CA PRO A 22 2.64 -5.84 -10.34
C PRO A 22 3.42 -4.57 -10.72
N ASP A 23 2.76 -3.62 -11.38
CA ASP A 23 3.35 -2.35 -11.81
C ASP A 23 3.07 -1.19 -10.85
N LEU A 24 2.76 -1.47 -9.58
CA LEU A 24 2.56 -0.43 -8.57
C LEU A 24 3.86 0.36 -8.37
N ARG A 25 3.78 1.67 -8.56
CA ARG A 25 4.93 2.59 -8.41
C ARG A 25 4.57 3.74 -7.49
N LEU A 26 5.58 4.34 -6.86
CA LEU A 26 5.42 5.60 -6.14
C LEU A 26 5.23 6.74 -7.15
N SER A 27 4.39 7.71 -6.82
CA SER A 27 4.23 8.90 -7.65
C SER A 27 5.54 9.69 -7.72
N GLU A 28 6.01 9.97 -8.93
CA GLU A 28 7.19 10.81 -9.16
C GLU A 28 6.94 12.28 -8.83
N ASN A 29 5.67 12.68 -8.62
CA ASN A 29 5.28 14.05 -8.32
C ASN A 29 5.57 14.46 -6.87
N LEU A 30 5.86 13.50 -5.98
CA LEU A 30 6.16 13.76 -4.58
C LEU A 30 7.40 12.94 -4.17
N PRO A 31 8.57 13.57 -4.02
CA PRO A 31 9.76 12.86 -3.62
C PRO A 31 9.66 12.44 -2.14
N PRO A 32 10.30 11.33 -1.71
CA PRO A 32 10.14 10.76 -0.36
C PRO A 32 10.42 11.73 0.80
N GLU A 33 11.28 12.72 0.57
CA GLU A 33 11.63 13.76 1.54
C GLU A 33 10.44 14.65 1.90
N ASN A 34 9.48 14.77 0.98
CA ASN A 34 8.27 15.58 1.14
C ASN A 34 7.08 14.78 1.68
N PHE A 35 7.29 13.52 2.09
CA PHE A 35 6.23 12.72 2.68
C PHE A 35 5.85 13.31 4.05
N ILE A 36 4.56 13.48 4.28
CA ILE A 36 4.04 13.81 5.62
C ILE A 36 4.13 12.54 6.46
N TRP A 37 4.97 12.54 7.48
CA TRP A 37 5.13 11.42 8.39
C TRP A 37 4.26 11.62 9.64
N ASN A 38 3.44 10.64 9.94
CA ASN A 38 2.82 10.52 11.26
C ASN A 38 3.83 9.85 12.18
N GLU A 39 4.43 10.65 13.06
CA GLU A 39 5.36 10.17 14.09
C GLU A 39 4.56 9.84 15.36
N GLY A 40 4.45 8.55 15.66
CA GLY A 40 4.01 8.07 16.96
C GLY A 40 5.21 7.71 17.83
N ILE A 41 4.99 7.54 19.13
CA ILE A 41 6.02 7.17 20.12
C ILE A 41 6.77 5.87 19.73
N ILE A 42 6.12 4.97 18.99
CA ILE A 42 6.64 3.62 18.65
C ILE A 42 6.70 3.37 17.13
N LEU A 43 5.94 4.10 16.31
CA LEU A 43 5.80 3.83 14.88
C LEU A 43 5.93 5.09 14.05
N ARG A 44 6.76 5.02 13.01
CA ARG A 44 6.85 6.02 11.94
C ARG A 44 6.15 5.48 10.70
N ARG A 45 5.14 6.19 10.21
CA ARG A 45 4.41 5.82 8.98
C ARG A 45 4.08 7.05 8.14
N PRO A 46 4.06 6.94 6.81
CA PRO A 46 3.57 8.03 5.98
C PRO A 46 2.07 8.23 6.26
N ALA A 47 1.62 9.47 6.37
CA ALA A 47 0.20 9.81 6.52
C ALA A 47 -0.60 9.39 5.28
N GLN A 48 0.03 9.50 4.11
CA GLN A 48 -0.46 9.01 2.83
C GLN A 48 0.73 8.49 2.02
N LEU A 49 0.53 7.39 1.28
CA LEU A 49 1.52 6.85 0.35
C LEU A 49 1.05 7.10 -1.08
N PRO A 50 1.63 8.08 -1.81
CA PRO A 50 1.20 8.41 -3.16
C PRO A 50 1.68 7.34 -4.12
N VAL A 51 0.74 6.54 -4.63
CA VAL A 51 1.01 5.46 -5.58
C VAL A 51 0.31 5.70 -6.90
N PHE A 52 0.88 5.20 -7.99
CA PHE A 52 0.23 5.15 -9.30
C PHE A 52 0.33 3.75 -9.88
N THR A 53 -0.67 3.41 -10.70
CA THR A 53 -0.72 2.17 -11.46
C THR A 53 -0.84 2.55 -12.94
N PRO A 54 0.18 2.27 -13.77
CA PRO A 54 0.16 2.65 -15.18
C PRO A 54 -0.96 1.94 -15.96
N HIS A 55 -1.39 0.76 -15.50
CA HIS A 55 -2.58 0.09 -16.01
C HIS A 55 -3.82 0.50 -15.21
N LYS A 56 -4.83 0.99 -15.93
CA LYS A 56 -6.16 1.27 -15.39
C LYS A 56 -6.73 -0.05 -14.87
N LEU A 57 -6.70 -0.25 -13.55
CA LEU A 57 -7.49 -1.29 -12.90
C LEU A 57 -8.92 -1.10 -13.39
N SER A 58 -9.40 -1.97 -14.30
CA SER A 58 -10.82 -2.03 -14.58
C SER A 58 -11.45 -2.45 -13.26
N LEU A 59 -11.96 -1.47 -12.51
CA LEU A 59 -12.74 -1.71 -11.31
C LEU A 59 -13.77 -2.77 -11.68
N PHE A 60 -13.57 -3.99 -11.17
CA PHE A 60 -14.55 -5.05 -11.29
C PHE A 60 -15.81 -4.52 -10.60
N ARG A 61 -16.71 -3.96 -11.40
CA ARG A 61 -18.09 -3.65 -11.00
C ARG A 61 -18.74 -4.99 -10.74
N THR A 62 -18.65 -5.47 -9.51
CA THR A 62 -19.56 -6.50 -9.01
C THR A 62 -20.93 -5.83 -8.89
N LYS A 63 -21.71 -5.87 -9.97
CA LYS A 63 -23.17 -5.69 -9.87
C LYS A 63 -23.68 -6.86 -9.04
N VAL A 64 -23.97 -6.60 -7.78
CA VAL A 64 -24.88 -7.45 -7.00
C VAL A 64 -26.24 -7.30 -7.66
N LYS A 65 -26.79 -8.42 -8.14
CA LYS A 65 -28.14 -8.52 -8.71
C LYS A 65 -29.05 -9.13 -7.66
#